data_AF-A0A2N5I1W9-F1
#
_entry.id   AF-A0A2N5I1W9-F1
#
_cell.length_a   1.000
_cell.length_b   1.000
_cell.length_c   1.000
_cell.angle_alpha   90.00
_cell.angle_beta   90.00
_cell.angle_gamma   90.00
#
_symmetry.space_group_name_H-M   'P 1'
#
loop_
_entity.id
_entity.type
_entity.pdbx_description
1 polymer ?
#
loop_
_entity_poly.entity_id
_entity_poly.type
_entity_poly.pdbx_seq_one_letter_code
_entity_poly.pdbx_strand_id
1 'polypeptide(L)'
;MEEKEIEQQLYKLRGQLYVNQTLKSELRKSFKKRSRIGWKIISMSGLAAAALIAFFIQGRFHTSGVVASSLNITDSLSFFDIAAGDIGTISHSGGKLFFSQKQTGTFVETNEGIEKVAAYEMDDLDVQDGGKKIVYSQDDSIYVFNNNTKKRELIIWDESSEYRHPVWKDTFHIFAAKAMGENKKIVEIDIKTKRERVITDGANPAYHPNSNLLVFERGKKIIVKDIKTEKERIIDTGRQPSVSKDGSYIGYVKEQDHVDNVWVTDADLQTKRKVTFNAVLQEDVGSKGLYEYFSPIWNSDQRQLFVLKKRIGDSAVRIMKISFGGQEATAKESVDRYIKALIVRDEDYAKSLMENPPEFLTYSNPYPVSYRILNSKVKGKSTFIEAEIYRTYTANAFYSITKYQFEMVKGGEGYMIHHAKELDYKEISTFDTVTGDDTGVVSLISSKGKRELFTLQDVKKQFPQKNPVRISSLAADSNYRTIIFSLQETENKSRANSVSLFKYDMEKDRVSSIAEVNNLNGQHGIGITSLAFAPSGKHFAVNLESGEKKFLMVYDIQKNKLIKTSPSSHMVFWKGNNLVFETYYGKQRKLNIFDPIKLKIGNL
;
A
#
# COMPACT_ATOMS: atom_id res chain seq x y z
N MET A 1 -43.67 10.98 -6.34
CA MET A 1 -42.47 10.78 -7.19
C MET A 1 -42.99 10.70 -8.60
N GLU A 2 -42.78 11.75 -9.38
CA GLU A 2 -43.40 11.89 -10.71
C GLU A 2 -42.74 10.92 -11.69
N GLU A 3 -43.53 10.30 -12.55
CA GLU A 3 -43.10 9.29 -13.54
C GLU A 3 -41.90 9.77 -14.39
N LYS A 4 -41.80 11.09 -14.62
CA LYS A 4 -40.67 11.76 -15.28
C LYS A 4 -39.35 11.70 -14.50
N GLU A 5 -39.37 11.78 -13.17
CA GLU A 5 -38.15 11.71 -12.36
C GLU A 5 -37.56 10.30 -12.37
N ILE A 6 -38.43 9.28 -12.32
CA ILE A 6 -38.03 7.87 -12.41
C ILE A 6 -37.43 7.59 -13.79
N GLU A 7 -38.04 8.11 -14.85
CA GLU A 7 -37.56 7.92 -16.22
C GLU A 7 -36.19 8.61 -16.45
N GLN A 8 -35.99 9.81 -15.90
CA GLN A 8 -34.69 10.50 -15.95
C GLN A 8 -33.61 9.78 -15.14
N GLN A 9 -33.94 9.24 -13.96
CA GLN A 9 -33.01 8.44 -13.16
C GLN A 9 -32.65 7.12 -13.87
N LEU A 10 -33.61 6.45 -14.51
CA LEU A 10 -33.38 5.26 -15.33
C LEU A 10 -32.52 5.57 -16.57
N TYR A 11 -32.69 6.73 -17.20
CA TYR A 11 -31.82 7.17 -18.30
C TYR A 11 -30.38 7.45 -17.84
N LYS A 12 -30.19 8.06 -16.66
CA LYS A 12 -28.88 8.24 -16.04
C LYS A 12 -28.22 6.88 -15.70
N LEU A 13 -28.98 5.95 -15.12
CA LEU A 13 -28.52 4.58 -14.83
C LEU A 13 -28.17 3.80 -16.11
N ARG A 14 -28.96 3.96 -17.18
CA ARG A 14 -28.71 3.32 -18.49
C ARG A 14 -27.41 3.81 -19.14
N GLY A 15 -27.00 5.05 -18.89
CA GLY A 15 -25.70 5.59 -19.31
C GLY A 15 -24.52 5.09 -18.47
N GLN A 16 -24.78 4.58 -17.27
CA GLN A 16 -23.78 4.04 -16.34
C GLN A 16 -23.63 2.50 -16.43
N LEU A 17 -24.65 1.81 -16.96
CA LEU A 17 -24.62 0.36 -17.19
C LEU A 17 -23.81 0.03 -18.44
N TYR A 18 -22.68 -0.67 -18.25
CA TYR A 18 -21.84 -1.15 -19.34
C TYR A 18 -22.58 -2.22 -20.16
N VAL A 19 -22.96 -1.85 -21.39
CA VAL A 19 -23.51 -2.78 -22.37
C VAL A 19 -22.34 -3.31 -23.19
N ASN A 20 -21.97 -4.58 -22.99
CA ASN A 20 -21.02 -5.27 -23.85
C ASN A 20 -21.56 -5.27 -25.30
N GLN A 21 -21.01 -4.38 -26.14
CA GLN A 21 -21.48 -4.18 -27.51
C GLN A 21 -21.18 -5.40 -28.39
N THR A 22 -20.13 -6.16 -28.07
CA THR A 22 -19.78 -7.42 -28.73
C THR A 22 -20.84 -8.47 -28.44
N LEU A 23 -21.19 -8.69 -27.16
CA LEU A 23 -22.26 -9.60 -26.74
C LEU A 23 -23.63 -9.15 -27.28
N LYS A 24 -23.90 -7.85 -27.31
CA LYS A 24 -25.14 -7.29 -27.89
C LYS A 24 -25.19 -7.46 -29.41
N SER A 25 -24.06 -7.36 -30.09
CA SER A 25 -23.92 -7.63 -31.53
C SER A 25 -24.08 -9.11 -31.84
N GLU A 26 -23.47 -9.99 -31.05
CA GLU A 26 -23.60 -11.44 -31.13
C GLU A 26 -25.03 -11.89 -30.83
N LEU A 27 -25.67 -11.36 -29.79
CA LEU A 27 -27.08 -11.60 -29.49
C LEU A 27 -27.98 -11.09 -30.62
N ARG A 28 -27.76 -9.87 -31.13
CA ARG A 28 -28.51 -9.34 -32.29
C ARG A 28 -28.32 -10.18 -33.56
N LYS A 29 -27.13 -10.75 -33.77
CA LYS A 29 -26.87 -11.70 -34.87
C LYS A 29 -27.58 -13.04 -34.61
N SER A 30 -27.64 -13.50 -33.36
CA SER A 30 -28.36 -14.71 -32.97
C SER A 30 -29.88 -14.56 -33.09
N PHE A 31 -30.42 -13.36 -32.88
CA PHE A 31 -31.85 -13.06 -33.05
C PHE A 31 -32.26 -12.72 -34.49
N LYS A 32 -31.30 -12.43 -35.40
CA LYS A 32 -31.58 -12.08 -36.82
C LYS A 32 -31.42 -13.22 -37.83
N LYS A 33 -31.28 -14.48 -37.43
CA LYS A 33 -31.23 -15.61 -38.37
C LYS A 33 -32.25 -16.71 -38.09
N ARG A 34 -33.48 -16.47 -38.55
CA ARG A 34 -34.31 -17.49 -39.19
C ARG A 34 -34.73 -16.98 -40.57
N SER A 35 -33.89 -17.19 -41.58
CA SER A 35 -34.37 -17.30 -42.96
C SER A 35 -33.47 -18.25 -43.77
N ARG A 36 -34.13 -19.34 -44.18
CA ARG A 36 -33.90 -20.31 -45.26
C ARG A 36 -32.48 -20.47 -45.82
N ILE A 37 -31.94 -21.64 -45.54
CA ILE A 37 -30.84 -22.30 -46.25
C ILE A 37 -31.29 -22.64 -47.68
N GLY A 38 -30.49 -22.22 -48.66
CA GLY A 38 -30.52 -22.70 -50.04
C GLY A 38 -29.08 -22.79 -50.55
N TRP A 39 -28.65 -24.01 -50.88
CA TRP A 39 -27.31 -24.38 -51.33
C TRP A 39 -26.88 -23.71 -52.65
N LYS A 40 -25.58 -23.43 -52.79
CA LYS A 40 -24.74 -24.05 -53.84
C LYS A 40 -23.24 -23.82 -53.57
N ILE A 41 -22.50 -24.90 -53.80
CA ILE A 41 -21.06 -25.10 -53.62
C ILE A 41 -20.32 -24.52 -54.83
N ILE A 42 -19.29 -23.68 -54.61
CA ILE A 42 -18.17 -23.51 -55.54
C ILE A 42 -16.86 -23.43 -54.73
N SER A 43 -15.87 -24.15 -55.23
CA SER A 43 -14.52 -24.44 -54.74
C SER A 43 -13.75 -23.30 -54.06
N MET A 44 -13.34 -23.50 -52.81
CA MET A 44 -12.34 -22.70 -52.08
C MET A 44 -11.19 -23.58 -51.58
N SER A 45 -10.40 -24.16 -52.48
CA SER A 45 -9.16 -24.85 -52.10
C SER A 45 -7.97 -23.88 -52.03
N GLY A 46 -8.04 -22.71 -52.69
CA GLY A 46 -6.98 -21.70 -52.72
C GLY A 46 -7.09 -20.62 -51.64
N LEU A 47 -8.30 -20.30 -51.17
CA LEU A 47 -8.51 -19.25 -50.16
C LEU A 47 -8.26 -19.74 -48.72
N ALA A 48 -8.39 -21.05 -48.45
CA ALA A 48 -8.16 -21.61 -47.12
C ALA A 48 -6.67 -21.59 -46.73
N ALA A 49 -5.75 -21.83 -47.66
CA ALA A 49 -4.31 -21.81 -47.39
C ALA A 49 -3.78 -20.39 -47.16
N ALA A 50 -4.23 -19.40 -47.95
CA ALA A 50 -3.86 -18.00 -47.74
C ALA A 50 -4.49 -17.43 -46.44
N ALA A 51 -5.72 -17.82 -46.11
CA ALA A 51 -6.36 -17.47 -44.84
C ALA A 51 -5.66 -18.11 -43.64
N LEU A 52 -5.19 -19.36 -43.73
CA LEU A 52 -4.45 -20.02 -42.66
C LEU A 52 -3.05 -19.41 -42.45
N ILE A 53 -2.34 -19.03 -43.52
CA ILE A 53 -1.05 -18.34 -43.40
C ILE A 53 -1.23 -16.93 -42.85
N ALA A 54 -2.29 -16.21 -43.26
CA ALA A 54 -2.66 -14.92 -42.65
C ALA A 54 -3.06 -15.06 -41.17
N PHE A 55 -3.73 -16.16 -40.79
CA PHE A 55 -4.07 -16.46 -39.39
C PHE A 55 -2.84 -16.81 -38.55
N PHE A 56 -1.86 -17.51 -39.11
CA PHE A 56 -0.60 -17.83 -38.42
C PHE A 56 0.34 -16.62 -38.30
N ILE A 57 0.30 -15.67 -39.24
CA ILE A 57 1.08 -14.42 -39.17
C ILE A 57 0.38 -13.38 -38.27
N GLN A 58 -0.95 -13.28 -38.28
CA GLN A 58 -1.71 -12.43 -37.33
C GLN A 58 -1.74 -13.01 -35.91
N GLY A 59 -1.63 -14.33 -35.76
CA GLY A 59 -1.54 -15.02 -34.45
C GLY A 59 -0.25 -14.76 -33.68
N ARG A 60 0.78 -14.16 -34.30
CA ARG A 60 2.02 -13.75 -33.61
C ARG A 60 2.00 -12.33 -33.03
N PHE A 61 0.94 -11.56 -33.29
CA PHE A 61 0.76 -10.22 -32.71
C PHE A 61 -0.44 -10.11 -31.76
N HIS A 62 -1.13 -11.22 -31.46
CA HIS A 62 -2.00 -11.26 -30.29
C HIS A 62 -1.10 -11.42 -29.07
N THR A 63 -0.69 -10.29 -28.50
CA THR A 63 -0.51 -10.25 -27.04
C THR A 63 -1.81 -10.82 -26.49
N SER A 64 -1.73 -11.92 -25.73
CA SER A 64 -2.86 -12.45 -24.97
C SER A 64 -3.48 -11.27 -24.23
N GLY A 65 -4.64 -10.80 -24.71
CA GLY A 65 -5.24 -9.55 -24.24
C GLY A 65 -5.51 -9.67 -22.75
N VAL A 66 -4.68 -9.02 -21.94
CA VAL A 66 -4.88 -8.96 -20.50
C VAL A 66 -5.82 -7.78 -20.26
N VAL A 67 -6.99 -8.09 -19.72
CA VAL A 67 -8.10 -7.13 -19.60
C VAL A 67 -7.96 -6.41 -18.26
N ALA A 68 -8.04 -5.08 -18.20
CA ALA A 68 -7.91 -4.34 -16.93
C ALA A 68 -8.98 -4.73 -15.89
N SER A 69 -10.16 -5.20 -16.33
CA SER A 69 -11.16 -5.79 -15.43
C SER A 69 -10.69 -7.05 -14.70
N SER A 70 -9.66 -7.73 -15.21
CA SER A 70 -9.05 -8.91 -14.56
C SER A 70 -8.02 -8.55 -13.48
N LEU A 71 -7.56 -7.29 -13.43
CA LEU A 71 -6.63 -6.82 -12.41
C LEU A 71 -7.36 -6.67 -11.08
N ASN A 72 -7.20 -7.65 -10.19
CA ASN A 72 -7.72 -7.58 -8.84
C ASN A 72 -6.63 -7.03 -7.92
N ILE A 73 -7.00 -6.09 -7.05
CA ILE A 73 -6.11 -5.64 -5.98
C ILE A 73 -5.83 -6.88 -5.11
N THR A 74 -4.58 -7.32 -4.98
CA THR A 74 -4.23 -8.57 -4.28
C THR A 74 -3.64 -8.37 -2.90
N ASP A 75 -2.84 -7.33 -2.73
CA ASP A 75 -2.37 -6.90 -1.41
C ASP A 75 -2.53 -5.39 -1.33
N SER A 76 -3.38 -4.99 -0.40
CA SER A 76 -3.55 -3.61 0.01
C SER A 76 -2.64 -3.26 1.17
N LEU A 77 -1.92 -4.20 1.80
CA LEU A 77 -0.88 -3.79 2.76
C LEU A 77 0.10 -2.82 2.13
N SER A 78 0.24 -2.81 0.80
CA SER A 78 1.00 -1.83 0.05
C SER A 78 0.56 -0.35 0.24
N PHE A 79 -0.50 -0.06 1.02
CA PHE A 79 -0.84 1.27 1.57
C PHE A 79 0.16 1.82 2.62
N PHE A 80 1.32 1.19 2.80
CA PHE A 80 2.39 1.78 3.60
C PHE A 80 3.08 2.89 2.83
N ASP A 81 3.28 4.02 3.49
CA ASP A 81 4.26 5.02 3.10
C ASP A 81 5.63 4.33 3.03
N ILE A 82 6.06 3.88 1.84
CA ILE A 82 7.42 3.32 1.64
C ILE A 82 8.47 4.39 1.97
N ALA A 83 8.08 5.64 1.77
CA ALA A 83 8.66 6.84 2.35
C ALA A 83 7.53 7.86 2.62
N ALA A 84 7.72 8.69 3.64
CA ALA A 84 6.87 9.83 3.94
C ALA A 84 7.75 11.09 4.06
N GLY A 85 7.23 12.24 3.60
CA GLY A 85 7.92 13.52 3.61
C GLY A 85 7.31 14.49 2.60
N ASP A 86 7.98 15.58 2.29
CA ASP A 86 7.58 16.45 1.18
C ASP A 86 8.09 15.84 -0.14
N ILE A 87 7.51 14.72 -0.56
CA ILE A 87 7.94 13.96 -1.75
C ILE A 87 7.29 14.61 -2.99
N GLY A 88 8.13 15.11 -3.90
CA GLY A 88 7.68 15.79 -5.12
C GLY A 88 7.42 14.84 -6.28
N THR A 89 8.29 13.84 -6.45
CA THR A 89 8.24 12.94 -7.61
C THR A 89 8.82 11.56 -7.30
N ILE A 90 8.45 10.59 -8.12
CA ILE A 90 8.90 9.19 -8.06
C ILE A 90 9.27 8.69 -9.45
N SER A 91 10.08 7.63 -9.54
CA SER A 91 10.26 6.81 -10.75
C SER A 91 10.72 5.41 -10.35
N HIS A 92 10.58 4.44 -11.25
CA HIS A 92 10.93 3.05 -10.96
C HIS A 92 11.71 2.42 -12.10
N SER A 93 12.88 1.85 -11.80
CA SER A 93 13.73 1.21 -12.80
C SER A 93 14.57 0.10 -12.18
N GLY A 94 14.63 -1.07 -12.84
CA GLY A 94 15.46 -2.19 -12.39
C GLY A 94 15.09 -2.74 -11.00
N GLY A 95 13.81 -2.70 -10.63
CA GLY A 95 13.32 -3.15 -9.31
C GLY A 95 13.63 -2.19 -8.16
N LYS A 96 14.03 -0.95 -8.46
CA LYS A 96 14.33 0.10 -7.48
C LYS A 96 13.39 1.27 -7.67
N LEU A 97 12.86 1.76 -6.56
CA LEU A 97 12.03 2.96 -6.50
C LEU A 97 12.92 4.17 -6.18
N PHE A 98 12.91 5.17 -7.06
CA PHE A 98 13.59 6.44 -6.88
C PHE A 98 12.55 7.49 -6.51
N PHE A 99 12.93 8.42 -5.62
CA PHE A 99 12.04 9.49 -5.20
C PHE A 99 12.82 10.75 -4.83
N SER A 100 12.24 11.92 -5.10
CA SER A 100 12.82 13.20 -4.69
C SER A 100 12.00 13.85 -3.59
N GLN A 101 12.69 14.38 -2.59
CA GLN A 101 12.10 15.02 -1.43
C GLN A 101 12.58 16.47 -1.34
N LYS A 102 11.63 17.38 -1.15
CA LYS A 102 11.90 18.81 -1.12
C LYS A 102 12.93 19.17 -0.07
N GLN A 103 13.87 20.04 -0.45
CA GLN A 103 14.95 20.55 0.40
C GLN A 103 15.90 19.47 0.98
N THR A 104 15.69 18.19 0.69
CA THR A 104 16.39 17.07 1.33
C THR A 104 17.26 16.30 0.34
N GLY A 105 16.78 16.15 -0.89
CA GLY A 105 17.51 15.53 -1.99
C GLY A 105 16.74 14.39 -2.65
N THR A 106 17.47 13.61 -3.46
CA THR A 106 16.92 12.48 -4.21
C THR A 106 17.46 11.16 -3.66
N PHE A 107 16.60 10.15 -3.54
CA PHE A 107 16.83 8.89 -2.86
C PHE A 107 16.44 7.70 -3.73
N VAL A 108 16.94 6.52 -3.35
CA VAL A 108 16.56 5.23 -3.92
C VAL A 108 16.25 4.25 -2.79
N GLU A 109 15.16 3.51 -2.94
CA GLU A 109 14.83 2.35 -2.10
C GLU A 109 15.60 1.12 -2.61
N THR A 110 16.38 0.52 -1.73
CA THR A 110 17.09 -0.75 -1.94
C THR A 110 16.63 -1.79 -0.91
N ASN A 111 17.07 -3.04 -1.07
CA ASN A 111 16.82 -4.08 -0.08
C ASN A 111 17.45 -3.76 1.29
N GLU A 112 18.50 -2.93 1.32
CA GLU A 112 19.25 -2.58 2.53
C GLU A 112 18.68 -1.34 3.22
N GLY A 113 17.86 -0.55 2.53
CA GLY A 113 17.21 0.63 3.10
C GLY A 113 16.95 1.72 2.07
N ILE A 114 17.01 2.96 2.54
CA ILE A 114 16.92 4.14 1.67
C ILE A 114 18.32 4.73 1.56
N GLU A 115 18.79 4.92 0.33
CA GLU A 115 20.10 5.46 0.02
C GLU A 115 19.97 6.82 -0.69
N LYS A 116 20.82 7.78 -0.31
CA LYS A 116 20.84 9.10 -0.96
C LYS A 116 21.57 9.00 -2.30
N VAL A 117 20.87 9.38 -3.38
CA VAL A 117 21.40 9.40 -4.75
C VAL A 117 22.05 10.75 -5.07
N ALA A 118 21.36 11.84 -4.71
CA ALA A 118 21.81 13.21 -4.93
C ALA A 118 21.43 14.12 -3.76
N ALA A 119 22.25 15.14 -3.49
CA ALA A 119 22.02 16.10 -2.42
C ALA A 119 20.93 17.14 -2.73
N TYR A 120 20.51 17.24 -3.98
CA TYR A 120 19.54 18.21 -4.48
C TYR A 120 18.23 17.55 -4.90
N GLU A 121 17.19 18.37 -4.89
CA GLU A 121 15.83 18.05 -5.33
C GLU A 121 15.77 17.95 -6.85
N MET A 122 14.87 17.09 -7.33
CA MET A 122 14.50 16.90 -8.72
C MET A 122 12.98 17.05 -8.78
N ASP A 123 12.48 18.01 -9.55
CA ASP A 123 11.06 18.34 -9.59
C ASP A 123 10.26 17.21 -10.25
N ASP A 124 10.79 16.71 -11.37
CA ASP A 124 10.36 15.50 -12.05
C ASP A 124 11.59 14.65 -12.39
N LEU A 125 11.47 13.33 -12.41
CA LEU A 125 12.57 12.46 -12.80
C LEU A 125 12.10 11.20 -13.51
N ASP A 126 12.95 10.70 -14.41
CA ASP A 126 12.81 9.37 -15.00
C ASP A 126 14.17 8.65 -15.08
N VAL A 127 14.14 7.33 -14.91
CA VAL A 127 15.32 6.54 -14.59
C VAL A 127 15.57 5.43 -15.62
N GLN A 128 16.76 5.44 -16.20
CA GLN A 128 17.22 4.42 -17.15
C GLN A 128 18.27 3.50 -16.52
N ASP A 129 18.38 2.27 -17.05
CA ASP A 129 19.42 1.29 -16.72
C ASP A 129 19.54 0.99 -15.21
N GLY A 130 18.41 0.90 -14.50
CA GLY A 130 18.39 0.57 -13.06
C GLY A 130 19.02 1.64 -12.18
N GLY A 131 19.04 2.90 -12.62
CA GLY A 131 19.57 4.03 -11.84
C GLY A 131 20.94 4.53 -12.25
N LYS A 132 21.50 4.06 -13.37
CA LYS A 132 22.81 4.57 -13.85
C LYS A 132 22.67 5.98 -14.43
N LYS A 133 21.56 6.25 -15.11
CA LYS A 133 21.22 7.56 -15.67
C LYS A 133 19.85 7.99 -15.18
N ILE A 134 19.75 9.26 -14.78
CA ILE A 134 18.50 9.88 -14.35
C ILE A 134 18.35 11.14 -15.19
N VAL A 135 17.25 11.26 -15.93
CA VAL A 135 16.85 12.53 -16.52
C VAL A 135 15.90 13.20 -15.55
N TYR A 136 16.04 14.51 -15.35
CA TYR A 136 15.21 15.22 -14.39
C TYR A 136 15.01 16.68 -14.77
N SER A 137 13.91 17.26 -14.28
CA SER A 137 13.68 18.71 -14.31
C SER A 137 14.12 19.34 -12.99
N GLN A 138 14.68 20.55 -13.08
CA GLN A 138 15.01 21.42 -11.94
C GLN A 138 15.08 22.84 -12.46
N ASP A 139 14.43 23.78 -11.77
CA ASP A 139 14.41 25.20 -12.13
C ASP A 139 14.10 25.39 -13.63
N ASP A 140 12.99 24.78 -14.06
CA ASP A 140 12.45 24.86 -15.44
C ASP A 140 13.36 24.31 -16.55
N SER A 141 14.45 23.64 -16.18
CA SER A 141 15.46 23.09 -17.10
C SER A 141 15.51 21.58 -17.04
N ILE A 142 16.00 20.92 -18.09
CA ILE A 142 16.26 19.47 -18.07
C ILE A 142 17.74 19.17 -17.93
N TYR A 143 18.04 18.22 -17.05
CA TYR A 143 19.37 17.71 -16.79
C TYR A 143 19.44 16.19 -16.93
N VAL A 144 20.64 15.67 -17.19
CA VAL A 144 20.97 14.26 -17.03
C VAL A 144 22.01 14.10 -15.93
N PHE A 145 21.70 13.26 -14.94
CA PHE A 145 22.61 12.85 -13.88
C PHE A 145 23.13 11.43 -14.13
N ASN A 146 24.45 11.28 -14.12
CA ASN A 146 25.11 9.98 -14.15
C ASN A 146 25.46 9.56 -12.72
N ASN A 147 24.80 8.52 -12.24
CA ASN A 147 24.93 8.08 -10.86
C ASN A 147 26.29 7.43 -10.54
N ASN A 148 27.00 6.92 -11.55
CA ASN A 148 28.33 6.33 -11.36
C ASN A 148 29.41 7.40 -11.19
N THR A 149 29.35 8.46 -12.02
CA THR A 149 30.33 9.54 -12.00
C THR A 149 29.92 10.69 -11.08
N LYS A 150 28.68 10.68 -10.60
CA LYS A 150 28.03 11.76 -9.84
C LYS A 150 28.04 13.10 -10.57
N LYS A 151 28.17 13.09 -11.91
CA LYS A 151 28.14 14.29 -12.75
C LYS A 151 26.73 14.58 -13.24
N ARG A 152 26.36 15.86 -13.23
CA ARG A 152 25.15 16.38 -13.88
C ARG A 152 25.52 17.15 -15.14
N GLU A 153 24.66 17.07 -16.15
CA GLU A 153 24.79 17.77 -17.43
C GLU A 153 23.48 18.49 -17.74
N LEU A 154 23.55 19.79 -18.07
CA LEU A 154 22.41 20.56 -18.57
C LEU A 154 22.12 20.15 -20.02
N ILE A 155 20.90 19.69 -20.28
CA ILE A 155 20.45 19.26 -21.61
C ILE A 155 19.78 20.41 -22.35
N ILE A 156 18.79 21.05 -21.73
CA ILE A 156 18.08 22.18 -22.34
C ILE A 156 17.60 23.15 -21.27
N TRP A 157 17.62 24.43 -21.63
CA TRP A 157 17.09 25.57 -20.88
C TRP A 157 16.76 26.69 -21.87
N ASP A 158 15.69 27.43 -21.58
CA ASP A 158 15.22 28.59 -22.34
C ASP A 158 14.52 29.54 -21.35
N GLU A 159 14.85 30.83 -21.39
CA GLU A 159 14.31 31.86 -20.48
C GLU A 159 12.78 31.97 -20.53
N SER A 160 12.17 31.60 -21.66
CA SER A 160 10.74 31.76 -21.91
C SER A 160 9.92 30.48 -21.77
N SER A 161 10.57 29.38 -21.39
CA SER A 161 9.96 28.05 -21.41
C SER A 161 10.24 27.25 -20.14
N GLU A 162 9.20 26.59 -19.65
CA GLU A 162 9.32 25.62 -18.55
C GLU A 162 9.39 24.19 -19.10
N TYR A 163 10.47 23.48 -18.81
CA TYR A 163 10.61 22.06 -19.17
C TYR A 163 10.31 21.16 -17.97
N ARG A 164 9.34 20.25 -18.13
CA ARG A 164 8.80 19.39 -17.06
C ARG A 164 8.62 17.94 -17.54
N HIS A 165 8.50 17.03 -16.58
CA HIS A 165 8.16 15.61 -16.80
C HIS A 165 8.99 14.92 -17.91
N PRO A 166 10.33 14.92 -17.83
CA PRO A 166 11.14 14.22 -18.80
C PRO A 166 10.94 12.70 -18.69
N VAL A 167 10.90 12.01 -19.82
CA VAL A 167 10.79 10.54 -19.90
C VAL A 167 11.73 10.00 -20.97
N TRP A 168 12.43 8.90 -20.68
CA TRP A 168 13.34 8.27 -21.62
C TRP A 168 12.58 7.68 -22.82
N LYS A 169 13.02 8.04 -24.02
CA LYS A 169 12.64 7.34 -25.26
C LYS A 169 13.62 6.21 -25.56
N ASP A 170 14.91 6.52 -25.52
CA ASP A 170 16.02 5.59 -25.74
C ASP A 170 17.29 6.10 -25.05
N THR A 171 18.48 5.63 -25.44
CA THR A 171 19.77 6.04 -24.83
C THR A 171 20.17 7.49 -25.12
N PHE A 172 19.63 8.08 -26.19
CA PHE A 172 20.01 9.39 -26.73
C PHE A 172 18.86 10.39 -26.79
N HIS A 173 17.61 9.93 -26.65
CA HIS A 173 16.44 10.78 -26.77
C HIS A 173 15.55 10.69 -25.55
N ILE A 174 14.94 11.82 -25.23
CA ILE A 174 13.89 11.95 -24.20
C ILE A 174 12.68 12.65 -24.79
N PHE A 175 11.50 12.40 -24.22
CA PHE A 175 10.38 13.32 -24.35
C PHE A 175 10.30 14.21 -23.11
N ALA A 176 9.82 15.44 -23.27
CA ALA A 176 9.55 16.36 -22.16
C ALA A 176 8.34 17.25 -22.50
N ALA A 177 7.65 17.74 -21.47
CA ALA A 177 6.67 18.81 -21.63
C ALA A 177 7.39 20.16 -21.61
N LYS A 178 7.14 20.99 -22.62
CA LYS A 178 7.59 22.38 -22.75
C LYS A 178 6.37 23.29 -22.63
N ALA A 179 6.33 24.14 -21.60
CA ALA A 179 5.28 25.13 -21.41
C ALA A 179 5.79 26.54 -21.77
N MET A 180 5.01 27.28 -22.56
CA MET A 180 5.21 28.70 -22.87
C MET A 180 3.92 29.43 -22.51
N GLY A 181 3.78 29.84 -21.24
CA GLY A 181 2.51 30.27 -20.66
C GLY A 181 1.49 29.14 -20.64
N GLU A 182 0.28 29.39 -21.14
CA GLU A 182 -0.80 28.38 -21.22
C GLU A 182 -0.56 27.30 -22.29
N ASN A 183 0.36 27.54 -23.23
CA ASN A 183 0.64 26.61 -24.32
C ASN A 183 1.61 25.51 -23.87
N LYS A 184 1.11 24.28 -23.78
CA LYS A 184 1.91 23.09 -23.41
C LYS A 184 2.13 22.19 -24.62
N LYS A 185 3.39 21.89 -24.92
CA LYS A 185 3.82 21.00 -25.99
C LYS A 185 4.65 19.86 -25.45
N ILE A 186 4.57 18.71 -26.09
CA ILE A 186 5.50 17.60 -25.87
C ILE A 186 6.55 17.68 -26.96
N VAL A 187 7.81 17.76 -26.54
CA VAL A 187 8.99 17.81 -27.41
C VAL A 187 9.81 16.54 -27.25
N GLU A 188 10.45 16.10 -28.32
CA GLU A 188 11.54 15.13 -28.27
C GLU A 188 12.86 15.88 -28.29
N ILE A 189 13.77 15.55 -27.38
CA ILE A 189 15.08 16.19 -27.23
C ILE A 189 16.17 15.14 -27.42
N ASP A 190 17.11 15.42 -28.30
CA ASP A 190 18.36 14.67 -28.42
C ASP A 190 19.34 15.17 -27.37
N ILE A 191 19.74 14.30 -26.44
CA ILE A 191 20.58 14.67 -25.29
C ILE A 191 22.00 15.07 -25.71
N LYS A 192 22.48 14.60 -26.86
CA LYS A 192 23.84 14.87 -27.37
C LYS A 192 23.88 16.15 -28.17
N THR A 193 22.92 16.34 -29.08
CA THR A 193 22.87 17.53 -29.95
C THR A 193 22.15 18.70 -29.30
N LYS A 194 21.41 18.46 -28.21
CA LYS A 194 20.58 19.43 -27.48
C LYS A 194 19.50 20.08 -28.37
N ARG A 195 19.14 19.42 -29.47
CA ARG A 195 18.10 19.87 -30.38
C ARG A 195 16.78 19.26 -29.97
N GLU A 196 15.72 20.04 -30.07
CA GLU A 196 14.35 19.61 -29.82
C GLU A 196 13.50 19.60 -31.09
N ARG A 197 12.47 18.76 -31.12
CA ARG A 197 11.39 18.81 -32.10
C ARG A 197 10.04 18.64 -31.42
N VAL A 198 9.05 19.39 -31.88
CA VAL A 198 7.67 19.27 -31.38
C VAL A 198 7.06 17.96 -31.87
N ILE A 199 6.41 17.23 -30.96
CA ILE A 199 5.74 15.95 -31.24
C ILE A 199 4.22 16.13 -31.25
N THR A 200 3.67 16.85 -30.26
CA THR A 200 2.24 17.14 -30.13
C THR A 200 2.01 18.23 -29.08
N ASP A 201 0.82 18.80 -29.02
CA ASP A 201 0.36 19.58 -27.86
C ASP A 201 -0.02 18.64 -26.71
N GLY A 202 0.29 19.03 -25.47
CA GLY A 202 0.00 18.26 -24.26
C GLY A 202 1.06 18.39 -23.16
N ALA A 203 0.87 17.62 -22.08
CA ALA A 203 1.76 17.54 -20.93
C ALA A 203 1.78 16.11 -20.34
N ASN A 204 2.62 15.88 -19.33
CA ASN A 204 2.76 14.59 -18.62
C ASN A 204 3.00 13.40 -19.57
N PRO A 205 4.05 13.42 -20.41
CA PRO A 205 4.34 12.32 -21.32
C PRO A 205 4.75 11.05 -20.55
N ALA A 206 4.22 9.91 -20.99
CA ALA A 206 4.65 8.58 -20.61
C ALA A 206 4.84 7.74 -21.88
N TYR A 207 6.00 7.11 -22.03
CA TYR A 207 6.37 6.44 -23.27
C TYR A 207 6.61 4.96 -23.07
N HIS A 208 6.13 4.16 -24.03
CA HIS A 208 6.43 2.74 -24.10
C HIS A 208 7.21 2.42 -25.39
N PRO A 209 8.50 2.03 -25.30
CA PRO A 209 9.39 1.93 -26.45
C PRO A 209 8.99 0.81 -27.43
N ASN A 210 8.53 -0.33 -26.92
CA ASN A 210 8.29 -1.50 -27.78
C ASN A 210 7.07 -1.32 -28.69
N SER A 211 6.02 -0.63 -28.21
CA SER A 211 4.82 -0.34 -29.01
C SER A 211 4.83 1.06 -29.63
N ASN A 212 5.87 1.87 -29.38
CA ASN A 212 5.96 3.26 -29.85
C ASN A 212 4.74 4.10 -29.44
N LEU A 213 4.18 3.81 -28.26
CA LEU A 213 3.03 4.52 -27.73
C LEU A 213 3.50 5.63 -26.80
N LEU A 214 3.10 6.85 -27.11
CA LEU A 214 3.18 8.01 -26.23
C LEU A 214 1.80 8.25 -25.63
N VAL A 215 1.72 8.24 -24.31
CA VAL A 215 0.52 8.54 -23.55
C VAL A 215 0.72 9.86 -22.84
N PHE A 216 -0.27 10.75 -22.93
CA PHE A 216 -0.13 12.10 -22.41
C PHE A 216 -1.48 12.72 -22.06
N GLU A 217 -1.43 13.87 -21.42
CA GLU A 217 -2.60 14.65 -21.06
C GLU A 217 -2.75 15.87 -21.98
N ARG A 218 -3.98 16.12 -22.46
CA ARG A 218 -4.35 17.37 -23.14
C ARG A 218 -5.78 17.76 -22.77
N GLY A 219 -5.93 18.88 -22.05
CA GLY A 219 -7.25 19.38 -21.61
C GLY A 219 -8.01 18.39 -20.73
N LYS A 220 -7.35 17.85 -19.68
CA LYS A 220 -7.89 16.80 -18.77
C LYS A 220 -8.35 15.52 -19.47
N LYS A 221 -7.83 15.24 -20.67
CA LYS A 221 -8.06 14.00 -21.41
C LYS A 221 -6.75 13.24 -21.48
N ILE A 222 -6.82 11.94 -21.22
CA ILE A 222 -5.71 11.03 -21.47
C ILE A 222 -5.78 10.64 -22.95
N ILE A 223 -4.66 10.80 -23.64
CA ILE A 223 -4.54 10.57 -25.07
C ILE A 223 -3.39 9.61 -25.31
N VAL A 224 -3.61 8.65 -26.22
CA VAL A 224 -2.57 7.75 -26.73
C VAL A 224 -2.26 8.14 -28.17
N LYS A 225 -0.98 8.39 -28.46
CA LYS A 225 -0.45 8.61 -29.81
C LYS A 225 0.50 7.49 -30.18
N ASP A 226 0.28 6.89 -31.33
CA ASP A 226 1.28 6.04 -31.97
C ASP A 226 2.29 6.94 -32.68
N ILE A 227 3.56 6.90 -32.26
CA ILE A 227 4.61 7.78 -32.78
C ILE A 227 4.97 7.47 -34.24
N LYS A 228 4.72 6.25 -34.72
CA LYS A 228 5.02 5.86 -36.12
C LYS A 228 3.90 6.25 -37.07
N THR A 229 2.65 6.06 -36.67
CA THR A 229 1.49 6.34 -37.52
C THR A 229 0.86 7.72 -37.28
N GLU A 230 1.33 8.42 -36.24
CA GLU A 230 0.85 9.72 -35.75
C GLU A 230 -0.61 9.74 -35.28
N LYS A 231 -1.29 8.59 -35.30
CA LYS A 231 -2.69 8.46 -34.91
C LYS A 231 -2.87 8.69 -33.41
N GLU A 232 -3.82 9.55 -33.08
CA GLU A 232 -4.22 9.86 -31.71
C GLU A 232 -5.60 9.29 -31.39
N ARG A 233 -5.79 8.88 -30.13
CA ARG A 233 -7.09 8.53 -29.58
C ARG A 233 -7.22 8.99 -28.14
N ILE A 234 -8.38 9.53 -27.79
CA ILE A 234 -8.75 9.85 -26.42
C ILE A 234 -9.20 8.57 -25.74
N ILE A 235 -8.71 8.32 -24.52
CA ILE A 235 -8.97 7.06 -23.81
C ILE A 235 -9.88 7.23 -22.58
N ASP A 236 -9.71 8.33 -21.83
CA ASP A 236 -10.61 8.72 -20.75
C ASP A 236 -10.36 10.20 -20.41
N THR A 237 -11.14 10.74 -19.47
CA THR A 237 -10.80 11.96 -18.75
C THR A 237 -9.88 11.63 -17.57
N GLY A 238 -8.89 12.48 -17.33
CA GLY A 238 -7.90 12.30 -16.27
C GLY A 238 -6.64 13.13 -16.50
N ARG A 239 -5.65 12.91 -15.63
CA ARG A 239 -4.35 13.56 -15.65
C ARG A 239 -3.22 12.61 -15.26
N GLN A 240 -1.99 13.03 -15.56
CA GLN A 240 -0.75 12.34 -15.16
C GLN A 240 -0.73 10.84 -15.51
N PRO A 241 -0.82 10.48 -16.80
CA PRO A 241 -0.82 9.07 -17.18
C PRO A 241 0.54 8.42 -16.99
N SER A 242 0.55 7.11 -16.79
CA SER A 242 1.73 6.25 -16.90
C SER A 242 1.40 4.94 -17.59
N VAL A 243 2.41 4.33 -18.19
CA VAL A 243 2.26 3.11 -18.99
C VAL A 243 3.03 1.97 -18.35
N SER A 244 2.43 0.79 -18.28
CA SER A 244 3.11 -0.41 -17.78
C SER A 244 4.25 -0.83 -18.72
N LYS A 245 5.21 -1.60 -18.20
CA LYS A 245 6.41 -2.00 -18.95
C LYS A 245 6.13 -2.84 -20.22
N ASP A 246 5.01 -3.54 -20.29
CA ASP A 246 4.55 -4.25 -21.50
C ASP A 246 3.65 -3.39 -22.40
N GLY A 247 3.23 -2.21 -21.93
CA GLY A 247 2.29 -1.37 -22.63
C GLY A 247 0.85 -1.85 -22.56
N SER A 248 0.53 -2.83 -21.70
CA SER A 248 -0.83 -3.38 -21.58
C SER A 248 -1.76 -2.50 -20.75
N TYR A 249 -1.23 -1.70 -19.83
CA TYR A 249 -2.01 -0.90 -18.90
C TYR A 249 -1.58 0.55 -18.87
N ILE A 250 -2.56 1.41 -18.65
CA ILE A 250 -2.36 2.84 -18.43
C ILE A 250 -2.95 3.20 -17.07
N GLY A 251 -2.10 3.68 -16.16
CA GLY A 251 -2.50 4.24 -14.87
C GLY A 251 -2.68 5.75 -14.98
N TYR A 252 -3.69 6.32 -14.33
CA TYR A 252 -3.94 7.77 -14.36
C TYR A 252 -4.76 8.20 -13.14
N VAL A 253 -4.77 9.51 -12.87
CA VAL A 253 -5.64 10.09 -11.84
C VAL A 253 -6.87 10.71 -12.50
N LYS A 254 -8.04 10.46 -11.93
CA LYS A 254 -9.31 11.00 -12.41
C LYS A 254 -10.08 11.60 -11.24
N GLU A 255 -10.46 12.86 -11.43
CA GLU A 255 -11.37 13.57 -10.54
C GLU A 255 -12.81 13.30 -10.99
N GLN A 256 -13.66 12.85 -10.07
CA GLN A 256 -15.10 12.76 -10.26
C GLN A 256 -15.78 13.34 -9.03
N ASP A 257 -16.70 14.28 -9.22
CA ASP A 257 -17.43 14.95 -8.14
C ASP A 257 -16.48 15.54 -7.07
N HIS A 258 -15.37 16.16 -7.51
CA HIS A 258 -14.29 16.72 -6.67
C HIS A 258 -13.54 15.70 -5.81
N VAL A 259 -13.63 14.42 -6.17
CA VAL A 259 -12.91 13.32 -5.53
C VAL A 259 -11.91 12.72 -6.50
N ASP A 260 -10.63 12.83 -6.16
CA ASP A 260 -9.57 12.16 -6.90
C ASP A 260 -9.53 10.68 -6.61
N ASN A 261 -9.41 9.88 -7.66
CA ASN A 261 -9.10 8.46 -7.56
C ASN A 261 -8.09 8.06 -8.63
N VAL A 262 -7.34 6.99 -8.36
CA VAL A 262 -6.46 6.36 -9.32
C VAL A 262 -7.25 5.33 -10.11
N TRP A 263 -7.04 5.32 -11.42
CA TRP A 263 -7.67 4.43 -12.37
C TRP A 263 -6.62 3.70 -13.19
N VAL A 264 -6.98 2.49 -13.61
CA VAL A 264 -6.21 1.69 -14.57
C VAL A 264 -7.13 1.34 -15.72
N THR A 265 -6.68 1.59 -16.95
CA THR A 265 -7.34 1.13 -18.18
C THR A 265 -6.40 0.18 -18.92
N ASP A 266 -6.97 -0.76 -19.68
CA ASP A 266 -6.17 -1.50 -20.65
C ASP A 266 -5.79 -0.58 -21.81
N ALA A 267 -4.72 -0.94 -22.51
CA ALA A 267 -4.26 -0.17 -23.66
C ALA A 267 -5.17 -0.35 -24.89
N ASP A 268 -5.98 -1.40 -24.98
CA ASP A 268 -6.94 -1.58 -26.07
C ASP A 268 -8.29 -0.89 -25.82
N LEU A 269 -8.48 -0.33 -24.62
CA LEU A 269 -9.60 0.52 -24.17
C LEU A 269 -10.92 -0.23 -23.99
N GLN A 270 -10.86 -1.54 -23.81
CA GLN A 270 -12.04 -2.36 -23.58
C GLN A 270 -12.57 -2.20 -22.15
N THR A 271 -11.67 -2.04 -21.18
CA THR A 271 -12.03 -2.00 -19.75
C THR A 271 -11.18 -1.01 -18.96
N LYS A 272 -11.79 -0.52 -17.89
CA LYS A 272 -11.16 0.35 -16.90
C LYS A 272 -11.63 0.01 -15.51
N ARG A 273 -10.77 0.24 -14.53
CA ARG A 273 -11.01 -0.06 -13.12
C ARG A 273 -10.52 1.07 -12.24
N LYS A 274 -11.36 1.49 -11.31
CA LYS A 274 -10.94 2.36 -10.19
C LYS A 274 -10.17 1.50 -9.20
N VAL A 275 -8.97 1.93 -8.80
CA VAL A 275 -8.06 1.14 -7.95
C VAL A 275 -7.85 1.76 -6.57
N THR A 276 -8.49 2.91 -6.29
CA THR A 276 -8.52 3.55 -4.98
C THR A 276 -9.95 3.90 -4.55
N PHE A 277 -10.13 4.11 -3.25
CA PHE A 277 -11.33 4.71 -2.68
C PHE A 277 -10.89 5.93 -1.87
N ASN A 278 -11.49 7.08 -2.16
CA ASN A 278 -11.20 8.34 -1.50
C ASN A 278 -12.48 8.83 -0.84
N ALA A 279 -12.52 8.83 0.49
CA ALA A 279 -13.70 9.25 1.23
C ALA A 279 -13.99 10.72 0.99
N VAL A 280 -15.27 11.08 1.01
CA VAL A 280 -15.73 12.47 0.88
C VAL A 280 -15.74 13.10 2.26
N LEU A 281 -15.10 14.25 2.39
CA LEU A 281 -15.31 15.17 3.51
C LEU A 281 -16.60 15.96 3.23
N GLN A 282 -17.57 15.88 4.12
CA GLN A 282 -18.70 16.82 4.12
C GLN A 282 -18.19 18.12 4.74
N GLU A 283 -17.94 19.12 3.89
CA GLU A 283 -17.65 20.49 4.31
C GLU A 283 -18.81 21.41 3.91
N ASP A 284 -18.99 22.52 4.64
CA ASP A 284 -20.06 23.52 4.41
C ASP A 284 -20.04 24.15 2.99
N VAL A 285 -18.95 23.95 2.24
CA VAL A 285 -18.70 24.58 0.92
C VAL A 285 -18.57 23.56 -0.22
N GLY A 286 -18.90 22.28 0.03
CA GLY A 286 -18.94 21.23 -0.99
C GLY A 286 -18.19 19.96 -0.59
N SER A 287 -18.50 18.85 -1.26
CA SER A 287 -17.84 17.57 -1.07
C SER A 287 -16.45 17.58 -1.71
N LYS A 288 -15.37 17.50 -0.93
CA LYS A 288 -14.01 17.25 -1.45
C LYS A 288 -13.51 15.88 -0.97
N GLY A 289 -12.76 15.18 -1.80
CA GLY A 289 -12.10 13.93 -1.37
C GLY A 289 -11.07 14.18 -0.27
N LEU A 290 -10.88 13.25 0.67
CA LEU A 290 -9.92 13.35 1.77
C LEU A 290 -8.46 13.45 1.30
N TYR A 291 -8.16 12.89 0.13
CA TYR A 291 -6.82 12.86 -0.46
C TYR A 291 -6.76 13.47 -1.86
N GLU A 292 -5.57 13.95 -2.20
CA GLU A 292 -5.13 14.25 -3.55
C GLU A 292 -4.15 13.15 -3.99
N TYR A 293 -4.33 12.62 -5.20
CA TYR A 293 -3.46 11.61 -5.80
C TYR A 293 -2.70 12.19 -6.99
N PHE A 294 -1.46 11.77 -7.16
CA PHE A 294 -0.60 12.24 -8.25
C PHE A 294 0.49 11.23 -8.64
N SER A 295 1.00 11.41 -9.86
CA SER A 295 2.16 10.69 -10.42
C SER A 295 2.11 9.16 -10.27
N PRO A 296 1.08 8.48 -10.81
CA PRO A 296 1.05 7.02 -10.82
C PRO A 296 2.22 6.47 -11.66
N ILE A 297 2.97 5.47 -11.18
CA ILE A 297 4.11 4.86 -11.89
C ILE A 297 4.10 3.34 -11.70
N TRP A 298 4.24 2.61 -12.81
CA TRP A 298 4.28 1.16 -12.79
C TRP A 298 5.64 0.61 -12.35
N ASN A 299 5.62 -0.47 -11.57
CA ASN A 299 6.79 -1.32 -11.42
C ASN A 299 7.10 -2.01 -12.76
N SER A 300 8.37 -2.31 -12.96
CA SER A 300 8.92 -3.15 -14.01
C SER A 300 8.30 -4.56 -14.15
N ASP A 301 7.60 -5.08 -13.13
CA ASP A 301 6.93 -6.39 -13.14
C ASP A 301 5.43 -6.35 -13.50
N GLN A 302 4.87 -5.15 -13.75
CA GLN A 302 3.47 -4.89 -14.14
C GLN A 302 2.41 -5.27 -13.10
N ARG A 303 2.81 -5.69 -11.90
CA ARG A 303 1.88 -6.09 -10.85
C ARG A 303 1.75 -5.06 -9.75
N GLN A 304 2.45 -3.94 -9.88
CA GLN A 304 2.48 -2.91 -8.86
C GLN A 304 2.41 -1.53 -9.50
N LEU A 305 1.58 -0.67 -8.92
CA LEU A 305 1.49 0.75 -9.24
C LEU A 305 1.84 1.55 -7.99
N PHE A 306 2.83 2.43 -8.11
CA PHE A 306 3.17 3.42 -7.08
C PHE A 306 2.44 4.72 -7.38
N VAL A 307 1.96 5.41 -6.34
CA VAL A 307 1.18 6.64 -6.46
C VAL A 307 1.57 7.56 -5.31
N LEU A 308 1.68 8.85 -5.55
CA LEU A 308 1.80 9.83 -4.47
C LEU A 308 0.41 10.17 -3.92
N LYS A 309 0.27 10.08 -2.59
CA LYS A 309 -0.96 10.34 -1.83
C LYS A 309 -0.68 11.47 -0.84
N LYS A 310 -1.49 12.52 -0.89
CA LYS A 310 -1.44 13.65 0.07
C LYS A 310 -2.81 13.84 0.70
N ARG A 311 -2.87 13.91 2.03
CA ARG A 311 -4.13 14.25 2.72
C ARG A 311 -4.37 15.75 2.58
N ILE A 312 -5.61 16.14 2.35
CA ILE A 312 -5.98 17.55 2.39
C ILE A 312 -5.71 18.12 3.78
N GLY A 313 -5.05 19.27 3.83
CA GLY A 313 -4.61 19.91 5.07
C GLY A 313 -3.25 19.43 5.59
N ASP A 314 -2.74 18.28 5.12
CA ASP A 314 -1.40 17.81 5.49
C ASP A 314 -0.34 18.37 4.53
N SER A 315 0.85 18.62 5.06
CA SER A 315 2.04 18.94 4.25
C SER A 315 2.77 17.70 3.74
N ALA A 316 2.62 16.57 4.43
CA ALA A 316 3.33 15.34 4.09
C ALA A 316 2.67 14.59 2.91
N VAL A 317 3.49 14.28 1.92
CA VAL A 317 3.19 13.36 0.81
C VAL A 317 3.73 11.98 1.14
N ARG A 318 2.98 10.96 0.72
CA ARG A 318 3.26 9.55 0.98
C ARG A 318 3.33 8.79 -0.33
N ILE A 319 4.25 7.84 -0.43
CA ILE A 319 4.27 6.90 -1.56
C ILE A 319 3.39 5.70 -1.20
N MET A 320 2.27 5.58 -1.90
CA MET A 320 1.35 4.46 -1.84
C MET A 320 1.70 3.43 -2.93
N LYS A 321 1.70 2.15 -2.60
CA LYS A 321 1.87 1.03 -3.55
C LYS A 321 0.54 0.28 -3.68
N ILE A 322 0.18 -0.11 -4.89
CA ILE A 322 -1.03 -0.89 -5.20
C ILE A 322 -0.57 -2.16 -5.88
N SER A 323 -0.84 -3.32 -5.28
CA SER A 323 -0.47 -4.61 -5.87
C SER A 323 -1.66 -5.27 -6.55
N PHE A 324 -1.45 -5.78 -7.76
CA PHE A 324 -2.45 -6.45 -8.58
C PHE A 324 -2.15 -7.95 -8.76
N GLY A 325 -3.20 -8.74 -8.93
CA GLY A 325 -3.13 -10.11 -9.39
C GLY A 325 -4.35 -10.52 -10.19
N GLY A 326 -4.23 -11.62 -10.93
CA GLY A 326 -5.23 -12.04 -11.90
C GLY A 326 -6.44 -12.78 -11.32
N GLN A 327 -6.48 -13.03 -10.01
CA GLN A 327 -7.56 -13.77 -9.35
C GLN A 327 -8.37 -12.84 -8.45
N GLU A 328 -9.69 -13.00 -8.50
CA GLU A 328 -10.60 -12.31 -7.60
C GLU A 328 -10.25 -12.65 -6.15
N ALA A 329 -10.26 -11.64 -5.28
CA ALA A 329 -9.98 -11.85 -3.87
C ALA A 329 -11.01 -12.81 -3.26
N THR A 330 -10.54 -13.82 -2.56
CA THR A 330 -11.39 -14.70 -1.76
C THR A 330 -11.96 -13.94 -0.55
N ALA A 331 -13.09 -14.42 0.00
CA ALA A 331 -13.65 -13.87 1.25
C ALA A 331 -12.62 -13.78 2.38
N LYS A 332 -11.74 -14.79 2.47
CA LYS A 332 -10.63 -14.83 3.44
C LYS A 332 -9.63 -13.69 3.21
N GLU A 333 -9.23 -13.46 1.96
CA GLU A 333 -8.30 -12.37 1.61
C GLU A 333 -8.94 -11.00 1.82
N SER A 334 -10.24 -10.82 1.59
CA SER A 334 -10.93 -9.57 1.91
C SER A 334 -10.89 -9.27 3.42
N VAL A 335 -11.14 -10.26 4.28
CA VAL A 335 -11.05 -10.07 5.75
C VAL A 335 -9.60 -9.82 6.20
N ASP A 336 -8.65 -10.55 5.63
CA ASP A 336 -7.22 -10.33 5.85
C ASP A 336 -6.87 -8.86 5.58
N ARG A 337 -7.25 -8.35 4.41
CA ARG A 337 -7.03 -6.95 4.01
C ARG A 337 -7.72 -5.94 4.90
N TYR A 338 -8.95 -6.21 5.32
CA TYR A 338 -9.69 -5.36 6.26
C TYR A 338 -8.95 -5.22 7.60
N ILE A 339 -8.54 -6.33 8.21
CA ILE A 339 -7.83 -6.30 9.50
C ILE A 339 -6.48 -5.59 9.38
N LYS A 340 -5.74 -5.86 8.29
CA LYS A 340 -4.50 -5.15 7.96
C LYS A 340 -4.72 -3.63 7.85
N ALA A 341 -5.79 -3.20 7.21
CA ALA A 341 -6.16 -1.79 7.08
C ALA A 341 -6.43 -1.14 8.46
N LEU A 342 -7.12 -1.85 9.36
CA LEU A 342 -7.33 -1.38 10.74
C LEU A 342 -6.02 -1.20 11.51
N ILE A 343 -5.07 -2.12 11.35
CA ILE A 343 -3.76 -2.07 12.01
C ILE A 343 -2.96 -0.84 11.58
N VAL A 344 -2.97 -0.55 10.29
CA VAL A 344 -2.19 0.57 9.73
C VAL A 344 -2.97 1.88 9.75
N ARG A 345 -4.20 1.86 10.30
CA ARG A 345 -5.13 2.98 10.37
C ARG A 345 -5.47 3.58 9.00
N ASP A 346 -5.56 2.73 7.98
CA ASP A 346 -6.14 3.11 6.69
C ASP A 346 -7.65 2.87 6.73
N GLU A 347 -8.35 3.80 7.39
CA GLU A 347 -9.80 3.67 7.57
C GLU A 347 -10.55 3.68 6.25
N ASP A 348 -10.14 4.48 5.28
CA ASP A 348 -10.88 4.61 4.02
C ASP A 348 -10.85 3.32 3.23
N TYR A 349 -9.68 2.68 3.18
CA TYR A 349 -9.58 1.37 2.58
C TYR A 349 -10.36 0.32 3.38
N ALA A 350 -10.29 0.33 4.72
CA ALA A 350 -11.09 -0.58 5.54
C ALA A 350 -12.59 -0.42 5.30
N LYS A 351 -13.08 0.83 5.24
CA LYS A 351 -14.48 1.19 4.95
C LYS A 351 -14.89 0.76 3.55
N SER A 352 -13.98 0.85 2.56
CA SER A 352 -14.24 0.40 1.18
C SER A 352 -14.47 -1.11 1.05
N LEU A 353 -14.15 -1.90 2.09
CA LEU A 353 -14.41 -3.33 2.14
C LEU A 353 -15.71 -3.68 2.88
N MET A 354 -16.51 -2.69 3.30
CA MET A 354 -17.75 -2.86 4.03
C MET A 354 -18.95 -2.34 3.23
N GLU A 355 -20.09 -3.02 3.30
CA GLU A 355 -21.32 -2.53 2.67
C GLU A 355 -21.88 -1.30 3.38
N ASN A 356 -21.86 -1.30 4.71
CA ASN A 356 -22.32 -0.22 5.57
C ASN A 356 -21.25 0.09 6.64
N PRO A 357 -20.18 0.82 6.28
CA PRO A 357 -19.13 1.14 7.24
C PRO A 357 -19.63 2.08 8.35
N PRO A 358 -19.16 1.92 9.61
CA PRO A 358 -19.39 2.91 10.66
C PRO A 358 -18.60 4.19 10.39
N GLU A 359 -18.96 5.27 11.10
CA GLU A 359 -18.30 6.57 10.97
C GLU A 359 -16.81 6.50 11.33
N PHE A 360 -16.46 5.74 12.38
CA PHE A 360 -15.08 5.53 12.83
C PHE A 360 -14.79 4.03 12.97
N LEU A 361 -13.57 3.62 12.63
CA LEU A 361 -13.14 2.21 12.69
C LEU A 361 -11.96 1.98 13.64
N THR A 362 -11.07 2.97 13.78
CA THR A 362 -9.81 2.82 14.49
C THR A 362 -9.70 3.79 15.66
N TYR A 363 -9.11 3.31 16.75
CA TYR A 363 -8.87 4.08 17.97
C TYR A 363 -7.39 4.14 18.27
N SER A 364 -6.95 5.19 18.99
CA SER A 364 -5.54 5.35 19.35
C SER A 364 -5.04 4.25 20.29
N ASN A 365 -5.87 3.85 21.26
CA ASN A 365 -5.64 2.71 22.13
C ASN A 365 -7.01 2.11 22.54
N PRO A 366 -7.08 0.80 22.82
CA PRO A 366 -6.07 -0.20 22.46
C PRO A 366 -6.02 -0.40 20.93
N TYR A 367 -4.83 -0.65 20.39
CA TYR A 367 -4.62 -0.79 18.94
C TYR A 367 -4.21 -2.22 18.58
N PRO A 368 -4.60 -2.72 17.39
CA PRO A 368 -4.29 -4.08 16.99
C PRO A 368 -2.82 -4.24 16.57
N VAL A 369 -2.21 -5.34 17.02
CA VAL A 369 -0.77 -5.66 16.83
C VAL A 369 -0.54 -7.05 16.25
N SER A 370 -1.59 -7.85 16.10
CA SER A 370 -1.53 -9.19 15.53
C SER A 370 -2.94 -9.64 15.16
N TYR A 371 -3.04 -10.65 14.28
CA TYR A 371 -4.31 -11.29 13.96
C TYR A 371 -4.10 -12.71 13.41
N ARG A 372 -5.17 -13.51 13.47
CA ARG A 372 -5.19 -14.88 12.94
C ARG A 372 -6.55 -15.20 12.35
N ILE A 373 -6.58 -15.60 11.09
CA ILE A 373 -7.81 -16.16 10.49
C ILE A 373 -7.92 -17.63 10.89
N LEU A 374 -9.04 -17.99 11.51
CA LEU A 374 -9.27 -19.31 12.10
C LEU A 374 -9.95 -20.27 11.13
N ASN A 375 -11.08 -19.85 10.54
CA ASN A 375 -11.90 -20.71 9.72
C ASN A 375 -12.69 -19.91 8.67
N SER A 376 -13.18 -20.60 7.64
CA SER A 376 -14.09 -20.10 6.62
C SER A 376 -15.22 -21.12 6.43
N LYS A 377 -16.47 -20.64 6.45
CA LYS A 377 -17.65 -21.49 6.23
C LYS A 377 -18.62 -20.81 5.29
N VAL A 378 -19.00 -21.50 4.22
CA VAL A 378 -20.06 -21.04 3.30
C VAL A 378 -21.41 -21.50 3.83
N LYS A 379 -22.39 -20.59 3.90
CA LYS A 379 -23.78 -20.91 4.25
C LYS A 379 -24.73 -20.10 3.36
N GLY A 380 -25.35 -20.79 2.40
CA GLY A 380 -26.20 -20.14 1.40
C GLY A 380 -25.38 -19.23 0.50
N LYS A 381 -25.77 -17.95 0.39
CA LYS A 381 -25.08 -16.93 -0.39
C LYS A 381 -23.96 -16.21 0.37
N SER A 382 -23.89 -16.37 1.68
CA SER A 382 -22.90 -15.71 2.53
C SER A 382 -21.72 -16.65 2.84
N THR A 383 -20.53 -16.06 2.97
CA THR A 383 -19.33 -16.74 3.47
C THR A 383 -18.96 -16.14 4.82
N PHE A 384 -18.87 -16.96 5.86
CA PHE A 384 -18.53 -16.55 7.22
C PHE A 384 -17.05 -16.81 7.48
N ILE A 385 -16.31 -15.77 7.87
CA ILE A 385 -14.88 -15.87 8.21
C ILE A 385 -14.72 -15.59 9.70
N GLU A 386 -14.09 -16.49 10.43
CA GLU A 386 -13.72 -16.26 11.83
C GLU A 386 -12.27 -15.83 11.95
N ALA A 387 -12.00 -14.79 12.73
CA ALA A 387 -10.64 -14.33 12.99
C ALA A 387 -10.48 -13.82 14.43
N GLU A 388 -9.27 -13.93 14.95
CA GLU A 388 -8.84 -13.31 16.20
C GLU A 388 -8.06 -12.03 15.88
N ILE A 389 -8.36 -10.96 16.62
CA ILE A 389 -7.63 -9.69 16.57
C ILE A 389 -7.02 -9.45 17.95
N TYR A 390 -5.72 -9.18 17.98
CA TYR A 390 -4.94 -9.06 19.20
C TYR A 390 -4.57 -7.59 19.36
N ARG A 391 -4.83 -7.00 20.52
CA ARG A 391 -4.63 -5.58 20.78
C ARG A 391 -3.74 -5.33 21.98
N THR A 392 -2.99 -4.24 21.94
CA THR A 392 -2.15 -3.76 23.05
C THR A 392 -2.44 -2.29 23.32
N TYR A 393 -1.88 -1.77 24.41
CA TYR A 393 -1.87 -0.36 24.76
C TYR A 393 -0.42 0.17 24.85
N THR A 394 -0.16 1.42 24.45
CA THR A 394 1.21 1.99 24.43
C THR A 394 1.78 2.32 25.81
N ALA A 395 0.98 2.87 26.72
CA ALA A 395 1.43 3.38 28.02
C ALA A 395 1.12 2.47 29.22
N ASN A 396 0.32 1.42 28.99
CA ASN A 396 -0.41 0.68 30.01
C ASN A 396 -0.25 -0.82 29.78
N ALA A 397 -0.14 -1.59 30.87
CA ALA A 397 -0.12 -3.04 30.83
C ALA A 397 -1.51 -3.60 30.49
N PHE A 398 -1.78 -3.73 29.19
CA PHE A 398 -3.04 -4.23 28.64
C PHE A 398 -2.79 -5.05 27.37
N TYR A 399 -3.48 -6.20 27.27
CA TYR A 399 -3.51 -7.02 26.07
C TYR A 399 -4.83 -7.76 25.95
N SER A 400 -5.45 -7.74 24.78
CA SER A 400 -6.71 -8.46 24.54
C SER A 400 -6.68 -9.25 23.25
N ILE A 401 -7.46 -10.33 23.22
CA ILE A 401 -7.75 -11.14 22.04
C ILE A 401 -9.27 -11.17 21.90
N THR A 402 -9.76 -10.60 20.80
CA THR A 402 -11.17 -10.63 20.44
C THR A 402 -11.39 -11.53 19.25
N LYS A 403 -12.32 -12.48 19.37
CA LYS A 403 -12.74 -13.35 18.27
C LYS A 403 -13.94 -12.72 17.56
N TYR A 404 -13.82 -12.52 16.25
CA TYR A 404 -14.89 -12.01 15.39
C TYR A 404 -15.33 -13.05 14.37
N GLN A 405 -16.59 -12.93 13.95
CA GLN A 405 -17.13 -13.56 12.75
C GLN A 405 -17.56 -12.47 11.77
N PHE A 406 -16.97 -12.49 10.58
CA PHE A 406 -17.29 -11.60 9.47
C PHE A 406 -18.23 -12.33 8.51
N GLU A 407 -19.40 -11.76 8.27
CA GLU A 407 -20.29 -12.19 7.20
C GLU A 407 -19.89 -11.49 5.90
N MET A 408 -19.49 -12.28 4.90
CA MET A 408 -19.03 -11.81 3.61
C MET A 408 -20.07 -12.10 2.53
N VAL A 409 -20.39 -11.09 1.74
CA VAL A 409 -21.30 -11.21 0.59
C VAL A 409 -20.51 -10.94 -0.69
N LYS A 410 -20.75 -11.73 -1.73
CA LYS A 410 -20.10 -11.56 -3.04
C LYS A 410 -20.84 -10.48 -3.84
N GLY A 411 -20.17 -9.36 -4.08
CA GLY A 411 -20.63 -8.26 -4.94
C GLY A 411 -20.00 -8.32 -6.34
N GLY A 412 -20.22 -7.26 -7.13
CA GLY A 412 -19.67 -7.15 -8.50
C GLY A 412 -18.16 -6.93 -8.57
N GLU A 413 -17.54 -6.43 -7.49
CA GLU A 413 -16.10 -6.10 -7.45
C GLU A 413 -15.30 -7.00 -6.49
N GLY A 414 -15.93 -8.02 -5.91
CA GLY A 414 -15.32 -8.93 -4.92
C GLY A 414 -16.22 -9.21 -3.72
N TYR A 415 -15.63 -9.76 -2.65
CA TYR A 415 -16.31 -9.95 -1.37
C TYR A 415 -16.27 -8.69 -0.50
N MET A 416 -17.42 -8.31 0.03
CA MET A 416 -17.63 -7.20 0.97
C MET A 416 -18.07 -7.73 2.34
N ILE A 417 -17.70 -7.02 3.40
CA ILE A 417 -18.16 -7.29 4.76
C ILE A 417 -19.57 -6.70 4.90
N HIS A 418 -20.56 -7.57 5.04
CA HIS A 418 -21.94 -7.19 5.36
C HIS A 418 -22.09 -6.87 6.84
N HIS A 419 -21.51 -7.71 7.69
CA HIS A 419 -21.58 -7.57 9.14
C HIS A 419 -20.35 -8.19 9.83
N ALA A 420 -19.95 -7.62 10.97
CA ALA A 420 -18.91 -8.16 11.84
C ALA A 420 -19.46 -8.34 13.25
N LYS A 421 -19.48 -9.58 13.75
CA LYS A 421 -20.01 -9.94 15.06
C LYS A 421 -18.89 -10.40 15.99
N GLU A 422 -18.83 -9.85 17.19
CA GLU A 422 -17.96 -10.35 18.26
C GLU A 422 -18.51 -11.68 18.82
N LEU A 423 -17.63 -12.67 18.98
CA LEU A 423 -17.96 -14.02 19.45
C LEU A 423 -17.38 -14.34 20.82
N ASP A 424 -16.16 -13.87 21.11
CA ASP A 424 -15.46 -14.10 22.38
C ASP A 424 -14.48 -12.95 22.65
N TYR A 425 -14.24 -12.69 23.93
CA TYR A 425 -13.34 -11.65 24.41
C TYR A 425 -12.54 -12.15 25.61
N LYS A 426 -11.22 -11.97 25.53
CA LYS A 426 -10.30 -12.18 26.64
C LYS A 426 -9.34 -11.02 26.74
N GLU A 427 -8.99 -10.67 27.97
CA GLU A 427 -8.10 -9.56 28.28
C GLU A 427 -7.20 -9.94 29.45
N ILE A 428 -5.94 -9.50 29.39
CA ILE A 428 -5.10 -9.37 30.55
C ILE A 428 -4.74 -7.90 30.75
N SER A 429 -4.85 -7.42 31.98
CA SER A 429 -4.56 -6.02 32.30
C SER A 429 -4.21 -5.84 33.77
N THR A 430 -3.59 -4.69 34.09
CA THR A 430 -3.38 -4.25 35.47
C THR A 430 -4.38 -3.18 35.93
N PHE A 431 -5.29 -2.76 35.06
CA PHE A 431 -6.22 -1.67 35.32
C PHE A 431 -7.50 -2.19 35.98
N ASP A 432 -7.99 -1.42 36.93
CA ASP A 432 -9.41 -1.49 37.25
C ASP A 432 -10.19 -0.73 36.17
N THR A 433 -11.07 -1.43 35.44
CA THR A 433 -11.88 -0.84 34.38
C THR A 433 -12.87 0.21 34.89
N VAL A 434 -13.18 0.22 36.20
CA VAL A 434 -14.10 1.16 36.83
C VAL A 434 -13.41 2.44 37.25
N THR A 435 -12.20 2.36 37.81
CA THR A 435 -11.48 3.55 38.32
C THR A 435 -10.40 4.08 37.37
N GLY A 436 -9.94 3.25 36.44
CA GLY A 436 -8.83 3.58 35.54
C GLY A 436 -7.45 3.54 36.20
N ASP A 437 -7.37 3.11 37.47
CA ASP A 437 -6.12 3.07 38.23
C ASP A 437 -5.32 1.80 37.92
N ASP A 438 -3.99 1.95 37.88
CA ASP A 438 -3.07 0.81 37.86
C ASP A 438 -3.04 0.17 39.25
N THR A 439 -3.62 -1.02 39.35
CA THR A 439 -3.73 -1.75 40.62
C THR A 439 -2.44 -2.48 40.98
N GLY A 440 -1.50 -2.62 40.04
CA GLY A 440 -0.34 -3.50 40.18
C GLY A 440 -0.69 -5.00 40.25
N VAL A 441 -1.95 -5.37 39.98
CA VAL A 441 -2.44 -6.75 39.96
C VAL A 441 -2.75 -7.15 38.53
N VAL A 442 -2.04 -8.15 38.01
CA VAL A 442 -2.34 -8.68 36.67
C VAL A 442 -3.53 -9.62 36.76
N SER A 443 -4.61 -9.30 36.06
CA SER A 443 -5.85 -10.08 36.02
C SER A 443 -6.17 -10.58 34.62
N LEU A 444 -6.76 -11.77 34.53
CA LEU A 444 -7.42 -12.28 33.32
C LEU A 444 -8.92 -11.98 33.40
N ILE A 445 -9.44 -11.25 32.43
CA ILE A 445 -10.86 -10.93 32.26
C ILE A 445 -11.40 -11.71 31.08
N SER A 446 -12.55 -12.37 31.26
CA SER A 446 -13.24 -13.15 30.23
C SER A 446 -14.74 -13.20 30.48
N SER A 447 -15.48 -13.83 29.57
CA SER A 447 -16.90 -14.15 29.76
C SER A 447 -17.22 -14.97 31.03
N LYS A 448 -16.22 -15.63 31.63
CA LYS A 448 -16.34 -16.38 32.89
C LYS A 448 -16.10 -15.54 34.14
N GLY A 449 -15.76 -14.26 33.99
CA GLY A 449 -15.41 -13.35 35.08
C GLY A 449 -13.92 -12.97 35.11
N LYS A 450 -13.53 -12.27 36.18
CA LYS A 450 -12.17 -11.79 36.46
C LYS A 450 -11.45 -12.80 37.36
N ARG A 451 -10.21 -13.16 37.00
CA ARG A 451 -9.31 -13.98 37.80
C ARG A 451 -7.97 -13.26 37.97
N GLU A 452 -7.56 -13.05 39.21
CA GLU A 452 -6.22 -12.54 39.52
C GLU A 452 -5.17 -13.62 39.22
N LEU A 453 -4.05 -13.20 38.61
CA LEU A 453 -2.96 -14.10 38.23
C LEU A 453 -1.77 -13.91 39.17
N PHE A 454 -1.25 -12.68 39.27
CA PHE A 454 -0.15 -12.34 40.16
C PHE A 454 -0.13 -10.85 40.43
N THR A 455 0.54 -10.46 41.52
CA THR A 455 0.77 -9.04 41.87
C THR A 455 2.22 -8.63 41.60
N LEU A 456 2.45 -7.33 41.46
CA LEU A 456 3.81 -6.77 41.42
C LEU A 456 4.63 -7.16 42.66
N GLN A 457 3.99 -7.32 43.82
CA GLN A 457 4.67 -7.72 45.04
C GLN A 457 5.15 -9.17 44.99
N ASP A 458 4.38 -10.07 44.36
CA ASP A 458 4.80 -11.46 44.17
C ASP A 458 6.04 -11.55 43.29
N VAL A 459 6.09 -10.73 42.23
CA VAL A 459 7.28 -10.65 41.36
C VAL A 459 8.47 -10.06 42.11
N LYS A 460 8.29 -8.99 42.89
CA LYS A 460 9.36 -8.36 43.68
C LYS A 460 9.95 -9.27 44.75
N LYS A 461 9.15 -10.14 45.36
CA LYS A 461 9.63 -11.16 46.32
C LYS A 461 10.59 -12.16 45.66
N GLN A 462 10.30 -12.58 44.44
CA GLN A 462 11.13 -13.53 43.69
C GLN A 462 12.32 -12.86 42.99
N PHE A 463 12.14 -11.63 42.52
CA PHE A 463 13.11 -10.85 41.76
C PHE A 463 13.23 -9.43 42.34
N PRO A 464 13.97 -9.26 43.46
CA PRO A 464 14.10 -7.97 44.12
C PRO A 464 14.59 -6.86 43.17
N GLN A 465 13.91 -5.73 43.18
CA GLN A 465 14.25 -4.56 42.37
C GLN A 465 14.86 -3.48 43.26
N LYS A 466 15.97 -2.87 42.81
CA LYS A 466 16.66 -1.81 43.56
C LYS A 466 15.88 -0.50 43.52
N ASN A 467 15.24 -0.22 42.39
CA ASN A 467 14.52 1.02 42.12
C ASN A 467 13.00 0.79 42.12
N PRO A 468 12.19 1.83 42.32
CA PRO A 468 10.75 1.76 42.05
C PRO A 468 10.48 1.31 40.61
N VAL A 469 9.57 0.36 40.46
CA VAL A 469 9.18 -0.23 39.17
C VAL A 469 7.66 -0.29 39.04
N ARG A 470 7.17 -0.26 37.80
CA ARG A 470 5.79 -0.55 37.42
C ARG A 470 5.72 -1.67 36.39
N ILE A 471 4.56 -2.32 36.26
CA ILE A 471 4.28 -3.21 35.14
C ILE A 471 3.91 -2.33 33.94
N SER A 472 4.74 -2.27 32.91
CA SER A 472 4.56 -1.28 31.82
C SER A 472 3.83 -1.83 30.60
N SER A 473 4.08 -3.08 30.24
CA SER A 473 3.50 -3.72 29.07
C SER A 473 3.33 -5.21 29.34
N LEU A 474 2.35 -5.82 28.70
CA LEU A 474 2.13 -7.25 28.74
C LEU A 474 1.58 -7.74 27.40
N ALA A 475 1.77 -9.04 27.14
CA ALA A 475 1.21 -9.73 25.99
C ALA A 475 1.04 -11.21 26.33
N ALA A 476 0.11 -11.89 25.67
CA ALA A 476 -0.15 -13.31 25.88
C ALA A 476 -0.13 -14.10 24.57
N ASP A 477 0.18 -15.39 24.64
CA ASP A 477 -0.06 -16.31 23.54
C ASP A 477 -1.57 -16.52 23.32
N SER A 478 -1.97 -17.12 22.19
CA SER A 478 -3.38 -17.27 21.82
C SER A 478 -4.25 -18.02 22.84
N ASN A 479 -3.63 -18.85 23.69
CA ASN A 479 -4.33 -19.62 24.71
C ASN A 479 -4.18 -19.04 26.12
N TYR A 480 -3.50 -17.89 26.28
CA TYR A 480 -3.17 -17.29 27.57
C TYR A 480 -2.39 -18.22 28.52
N ARG A 481 -1.70 -19.24 27.99
CA ARG A 481 -0.86 -20.14 28.81
C ARG A 481 0.45 -19.48 29.21
N THR A 482 0.97 -18.60 28.34
CA THR A 482 2.19 -17.84 28.57
C THR A 482 1.90 -16.36 28.46
N ILE A 483 2.24 -15.63 29.52
CA ILE A 483 2.19 -14.17 29.55
C ILE A 483 3.62 -13.65 29.59
N ILE A 484 3.93 -12.69 28.73
CA ILE A 484 5.17 -11.93 28.78
C ILE A 484 4.80 -10.55 29.31
N PHE A 485 5.55 -10.06 30.29
CA PHE A 485 5.35 -8.75 30.86
C PHE A 485 6.67 -8.07 31.14
N SER A 486 6.63 -6.74 31.24
CA SER A 486 7.80 -5.92 31.55
C SER A 486 7.64 -5.21 32.89
N LEU A 487 8.75 -5.13 33.63
CA LEU A 487 8.91 -4.16 34.70
C LEU A 487 9.79 -3.02 34.18
N GLN A 488 9.32 -1.77 34.31
CA GLN A 488 10.11 -0.59 33.97
C GLN A 488 10.40 0.21 35.23
N GLU A 489 11.65 0.60 35.38
CA GLU A 489 12.05 1.52 36.45
C GLU A 489 11.45 2.91 36.23
N THR A 490 10.93 3.51 37.30
CA THR A 490 10.24 4.80 37.27
C THR A 490 11.02 5.92 37.96
N GLU A 491 12.24 5.65 38.47
CA GLU A 491 13.00 6.65 39.21
C GLU A 491 13.61 7.70 38.26
N ASN A 492 13.31 8.97 38.53
CA ASN A 492 13.54 10.10 37.62
C ASN A 492 15.00 10.62 37.61
N LYS A 493 15.98 9.73 37.82
CA LYS A 493 17.40 10.04 37.60
C LYS A 493 17.75 9.55 36.20
N SER A 494 17.66 10.47 35.25
CA SER A 494 17.65 10.35 33.78
C SER A 494 18.73 9.50 33.07
N ARG A 495 19.48 8.64 33.77
CA ARG A 495 20.48 7.73 33.20
C ARG A 495 20.38 6.27 33.67
N ALA A 496 19.44 5.92 34.55
CA ALA A 496 19.38 4.57 35.14
C ALA A 496 18.19 3.70 34.68
N ASN A 497 17.17 4.24 34.00
CA ASN A 497 15.96 3.45 33.71
C ASN A 497 16.30 2.20 32.91
N SER A 498 15.91 1.05 33.48
CA SER A 498 16.02 -0.26 32.88
C SER A 498 14.62 -0.86 32.63
N VAL A 499 14.57 -1.80 31.68
CA VAL A 499 13.40 -2.63 31.42
C VAL A 499 13.78 -4.08 31.67
N SER A 500 13.09 -4.73 32.60
CA SER A 500 13.20 -6.16 32.84
C SER A 500 12.02 -6.90 32.19
N LEU A 501 12.30 -7.96 31.45
CA LEU A 501 11.32 -8.81 30.78
C LEU A 501 11.15 -10.12 31.54
N PHE A 502 9.90 -10.50 31.77
CA PHE A 502 9.53 -11.71 32.49
C PHE A 502 8.53 -12.54 31.70
N LYS A 503 8.53 -13.83 32.00
CA LYS A 503 7.55 -14.81 31.54
C LYS A 503 6.79 -15.33 32.74
N TYR A 504 5.46 -15.35 32.66
CA TYR A 504 4.58 -16.05 33.57
C TYR A 504 3.95 -17.25 32.84
N ASP A 505 4.17 -18.44 33.40
CA ASP A 505 3.58 -19.70 32.96
C ASP A 505 2.32 -19.97 33.80
N MET A 506 1.15 -19.88 33.17
CA MET A 506 -0.14 -19.96 33.85
C MET A 506 -0.48 -21.38 34.34
N GLU A 507 0.07 -22.41 33.69
CA GLU A 507 -0.15 -23.80 34.10
C GLU A 507 0.68 -24.15 35.34
N LYS A 508 1.89 -23.59 35.43
CA LYS A 508 2.83 -23.84 36.55
C LYS A 508 2.76 -22.79 37.65
N ASP A 509 1.98 -21.73 37.44
CA ASP A 509 1.90 -20.55 38.30
C ASP A 509 3.29 -20.01 38.68
N ARG A 510 4.14 -19.81 37.67
CA ARG A 510 5.56 -19.49 37.87
C ARG A 510 6.02 -18.34 37.00
N VAL A 511 6.75 -17.42 37.63
CA VAL A 511 7.48 -16.34 36.96
C VAL A 511 8.94 -16.76 36.70
N SER A 512 9.46 -16.38 35.54
CA SER A 512 10.87 -16.54 35.17
C SER A 512 11.39 -15.30 34.45
N SER A 513 12.62 -14.88 34.73
CA SER A 513 13.28 -13.78 34.02
C SER A 513 13.69 -14.20 32.60
N ILE A 514 13.55 -13.28 31.65
CA ILE A 514 13.97 -13.43 30.26
C ILE A 514 15.24 -12.62 30.01
N ALA A 515 15.17 -11.32 30.29
CA ALA A 515 16.25 -10.38 30.01
C ALA A 515 16.09 -9.11 30.85
N GLU A 516 17.19 -8.42 31.09
CA GLU A 516 17.23 -7.05 31.61
C GLU A 516 17.92 -6.15 30.57
N VAL A 517 17.31 -5.01 30.26
CA VAL A 517 17.79 -4.08 29.25
C VAL A 517 18.00 -2.72 29.90
N ASN A 518 19.26 -2.39 30.16
CA ASN A 518 19.70 -1.12 30.76
C ASN A 518 20.59 -0.28 29.81
N ASN A 519 21.00 -0.86 28.68
CA ASN A 519 21.75 -0.19 27.63
C ASN A 519 21.41 -0.78 26.26
N LEU A 520 21.22 0.08 25.25
CA LEU A 520 21.11 -0.32 23.85
C LEU A 520 21.95 0.60 22.98
N ASN A 521 22.98 0.07 22.33
CA ASN A 521 23.89 0.82 21.46
C ASN A 521 24.42 2.10 22.14
N GLY A 522 24.85 1.99 23.41
CA GLY A 522 25.37 3.11 24.19
C GLY A 522 24.30 4.08 24.69
N GLN A 523 23.02 3.82 24.44
CA GLN A 523 21.90 4.60 24.99
C GLN A 523 21.49 4.06 26.35
N HIS A 524 21.13 4.96 27.26
CA HIS A 524 20.67 4.70 28.62
C HIS A 524 19.30 5.33 28.85
N GLY A 525 18.60 4.93 29.91
CA GLY A 525 17.25 5.43 30.16
C GLY A 525 16.23 4.74 29.24
N ILE A 526 16.27 3.41 29.24
CA ILE A 526 15.45 2.60 28.35
C ILE A 526 14.01 2.57 28.87
N GLY A 527 13.06 2.91 28.01
CA GLY A 527 11.62 2.72 28.21
C GLY A 527 11.07 1.62 27.31
N ILE A 528 9.92 1.05 27.67
CA ILE A 528 9.18 0.11 26.83
C ILE A 528 7.84 0.73 26.43
N THR A 529 7.48 0.59 25.15
CA THR A 529 6.24 1.14 24.59
C THR A 529 5.25 0.08 24.17
N SER A 530 5.68 -1.15 23.87
CA SER A 530 4.75 -2.24 23.56
C SER A 530 5.41 -3.60 23.52
N LEU A 531 4.57 -4.62 23.69
CA LEU A 531 4.87 -6.04 23.50
C LEU A 531 3.80 -6.65 22.60
N ALA A 532 4.21 -7.57 21.71
CA ALA A 532 3.23 -8.37 20.97
C ALA A 532 3.76 -9.76 20.62
N PHE A 533 2.86 -10.74 20.70
CA PHE A 533 3.11 -12.11 20.27
C PHE A 533 2.85 -12.32 18.78
N ALA A 534 3.70 -13.15 18.17
CA ALA A 534 3.31 -13.85 16.96
C ALA A 534 2.13 -14.79 17.29
N PRO A 535 1.10 -14.93 16.42
CA PRO A 535 -0.06 -15.81 16.67
C PRO A 535 0.29 -17.28 16.96
N SER A 536 1.49 -17.75 16.56
CA SER A 536 1.95 -19.10 16.89
C SER A 536 2.38 -19.29 18.34
N GLY A 537 2.56 -18.21 19.11
CA GLY A 537 3.06 -18.27 20.48
C GLY A 537 4.56 -18.56 20.59
N LYS A 538 5.30 -18.67 19.48
CA LYS A 538 6.73 -19.04 19.49
C LYS A 538 7.67 -17.84 19.65
N HIS A 539 7.24 -16.67 19.22
CA HIS A 539 8.04 -15.45 19.22
C HIS A 539 7.24 -14.28 19.77
N PHE A 540 7.95 -13.32 20.35
CA PHE A 540 7.39 -12.01 20.68
C PHE A 540 8.36 -10.91 20.30
N ALA A 541 7.80 -9.73 20.06
CA ALA A 541 8.53 -8.52 19.75
C ALA A 541 8.33 -7.48 20.86
N VAL A 542 9.37 -6.67 21.06
CA VAL A 542 9.46 -5.62 22.10
C VAL A 542 9.85 -4.32 21.44
N ASN A 543 9.05 -3.29 21.62
CA ASN A 543 9.41 -1.93 21.25
C ASN A 543 9.97 -1.20 22.48
N LEU A 544 11.20 -0.72 22.35
CA LEU A 544 11.92 0.02 23.37
C LEU A 544 12.29 1.40 22.83
N GLU A 545 12.48 2.35 23.73
CA GLU A 545 12.89 3.71 23.39
C GLU A 545 13.91 4.28 24.38
N SER A 546 14.68 5.27 23.91
CA SER A 546 15.62 6.04 24.71
C SER A 546 15.66 7.46 24.16
N GLY A 547 14.92 8.37 24.79
CA GLY A 547 14.61 9.67 24.18
C GLY A 547 13.87 9.47 22.84
N GLU A 548 14.35 10.09 21.77
CA GLU A 548 13.75 9.93 20.43
C GLU A 548 14.18 8.65 19.69
N LYS A 549 15.15 7.90 20.23
CA LYS A 549 15.68 6.70 19.57
C LYS A 549 14.78 5.51 19.86
N LYS A 550 14.34 4.83 18.81
CA LYS A 550 13.50 3.63 18.87
C LYS A 550 14.32 2.37 18.63
N PHE A 551 13.99 1.29 19.33
CA PHE A 551 14.61 -0.01 19.19
C PHE A 551 13.56 -1.10 19.14
N LEU A 552 13.76 -2.06 18.25
CA LEU A 552 12.94 -3.26 18.16
C LEU A 552 13.78 -4.48 18.53
N MET A 553 13.28 -5.30 19.45
CA MET A 553 13.86 -6.59 19.80
C MET A 553 12.88 -7.72 19.51
N VAL A 554 13.39 -8.87 19.05
CA VAL A 554 12.59 -10.07 18.76
C VAL A 554 13.19 -11.28 19.47
N TYR A 555 12.37 -12.01 20.22
CA TYR A 555 12.79 -13.13 21.06
C TYR A 555 12.12 -14.45 20.65
N ASP A 556 12.86 -15.55 20.81
CA ASP A 556 12.37 -16.94 20.76
C ASP A 556 12.00 -17.38 22.17
N ILE A 557 10.72 -17.68 22.39
CA ILE A 557 10.21 -18.04 23.72
C ILE A 557 10.66 -19.42 24.16
N GLN A 558 10.76 -20.36 23.21
CA GLN A 558 11.13 -21.74 23.52
C GLN A 558 12.60 -21.83 23.88
N LYS A 559 13.45 -21.08 23.17
CA LYS A 559 14.90 -21.02 23.43
C LYS A 559 15.29 -19.99 24.48
N ASN A 560 14.33 -19.17 24.95
CA ASN A 560 14.55 -18.04 25.83
C ASN A 560 15.72 -17.14 25.34
N LYS A 561 15.71 -16.80 24.04
CA LYS A 561 16.87 -16.16 23.39
C LYS A 561 16.44 -14.97 22.54
N LEU A 562 17.22 -13.89 22.62
CA LEU A 562 17.16 -12.77 21.69
C LEU A 562 17.62 -13.21 20.29
N ILE A 563 16.77 -13.00 19.28
CA ILE A 563 17.05 -13.35 17.89
C ILE A 563 17.52 -12.14 17.09
N LYS A 564 16.91 -10.97 17.33
CA LYS A 564 17.16 -9.77 16.53
C LYS A 564 17.04 -8.52 17.38
N THR A 565 17.98 -7.61 17.18
CA THR A 565 17.88 -6.20 17.56
C THR A 565 17.95 -5.35 16.29
N SER A 566 17.00 -4.42 16.15
CA SER A 566 16.94 -3.46 15.06
C SER A 566 16.91 -2.05 15.65
N PRO A 567 18.00 -1.26 15.52
CA PRO A 567 17.99 0.14 15.93
C PRO A 567 17.12 0.97 14.98
N SER A 568 16.70 2.14 15.44
CA SER A 568 15.81 3.05 14.71
C SER A 568 14.62 2.32 14.12
N SER A 569 14.01 1.41 14.86
CA SER A 569 12.94 0.56 14.35
C SER A 569 11.80 0.40 15.34
N HIS A 570 10.60 0.16 14.82
CA HIS A 570 9.38 0.03 15.60
C HIS A 570 8.48 -1.03 14.96
N MET A 571 8.05 -2.03 15.74
CA MET A 571 7.07 -3.01 15.29
C MET A 571 5.76 -2.31 14.91
N VAL A 572 5.17 -2.75 13.81
CA VAL A 572 3.78 -2.42 13.45
C VAL A 572 2.86 -3.55 13.89
N PHE A 573 3.08 -4.78 13.38
CA PHE A 573 2.26 -5.94 13.76
C PHE A 573 2.87 -7.28 13.33
N TRP A 574 2.31 -8.38 13.80
CA TRP A 574 2.59 -9.73 13.32
C TRP A 574 1.61 -10.18 12.22
N LYS A 575 2.14 -10.51 11.04
CA LYS A 575 1.41 -11.15 9.92
C LYS A 575 1.69 -12.66 9.97
N GLY A 576 0.88 -13.39 10.73
CA GLY A 576 1.21 -14.77 11.08
C GLY A 576 2.56 -14.82 11.79
N ASN A 577 3.50 -15.66 11.34
CA ASN A 577 4.82 -15.75 11.98
C ASN A 577 5.82 -14.66 11.55
N ASN A 578 5.44 -13.79 10.62
CA ASN A 578 6.31 -12.74 10.12
C ASN A 578 6.03 -11.42 10.85
N LEU A 579 7.09 -10.74 11.27
CA LEU A 579 7.00 -9.43 11.91
C LEU A 579 7.05 -8.33 10.86
N VAL A 580 6.05 -7.47 10.84
CA VAL A 580 6.04 -6.24 10.05
C VAL A 580 6.50 -5.10 10.95
N PHE A 581 7.52 -4.36 10.53
CA PHE A 581 8.13 -3.28 11.33
C PHE A 581 8.64 -2.13 10.47
N GLU A 582 8.63 -0.93 11.02
CA GLU A 582 9.21 0.27 10.42
C GLU A 582 10.68 0.43 10.83
N THR A 583 11.50 0.95 9.92
CA THR A 583 12.85 1.45 10.18
C THR A 583 12.92 2.92 9.77
N TYR A 584 13.50 3.75 10.64
CA TYR A 584 13.59 5.19 10.49
C TYR A 584 14.98 5.62 10.01
N TYR A 585 15.02 6.45 8.97
CA TYR A 585 16.20 7.06 8.37
C TYR A 585 16.04 8.59 8.45
N GLY A 586 16.29 9.16 9.64
CA GLY A 586 15.97 10.56 9.92
C GLY A 586 14.45 10.80 9.89
N LYS A 587 13.97 11.70 9.03
CA LYS A 587 12.53 11.95 8.82
C LYS A 587 11.85 10.89 7.94
N GLN A 588 12.64 10.03 7.30
CA GLN A 588 12.13 8.98 6.42
C GLN A 588 11.84 7.72 7.23
N ARG A 589 10.88 6.93 6.77
CA ARG A 589 10.60 5.60 7.30
C ARG A 589 10.40 4.62 6.16
N LYS A 590 10.87 3.40 6.34
CA LYS A 590 10.66 2.26 5.44
C LYS A 590 10.01 1.14 6.24
N LEU A 591 9.10 0.40 5.62
CA LEU A 591 8.53 -0.79 6.22
C LEU A 591 9.22 -2.07 5.73
N ASN A 592 9.42 -3.00 6.64
CA ASN A 592 10.12 -4.26 6.44
C ASN A 592 9.30 -5.44 6.96
N ILE A 593 9.53 -6.63 6.37
CA ILE A 593 9.09 -7.91 6.95
C ILE A 593 10.31 -8.67 7.46
N PHE A 594 10.22 -9.18 8.68
CA PHE A 594 11.19 -10.12 9.25
C PHE A 594 10.54 -11.50 9.45
N ASP A 595 11.18 -12.53 8.87
CA ASP A 595 10.87 -13.94 9.14
C ASP A 595 11.81 -14.44 10.26
N PRO A 596 11.31 -14.62 11.51
CA PRO A 596 12.14 -15.05 12.63
C PRO A 596 12.58 -16.51 12.54
N ILE A 597 11.96 -17.33 11.68
CA ILE A 597 12.35 -18.72 11.47
C ILE A 597 13.56 -18.78 10.53
N LYS A 598 13.52 -17.98 9.46
CA LYS A 598 14.61 -17.93 8.46
C LYS A 598 15.71 -16.93 8.81
N LEU A 599 15.48 -16.07 9.81
CA LEU A 599 16.37 -14.95 10.17
C LEU A 599 16.64 -14.00 9.00
N LYS A 600 15.62 -13.79 8.14
CA LYS A 600 15.74 -12.97 6.94
C LYS A 600 14.79 -11.78 6.99
N ILE A 601 15.30 -10.63 6.56
CA ILE A 601 14.51 -9.45 6.28
C ILE A 601 14.18 -9.48 4.78
N GLY A 602 12.91 -9.26 4.45
CA GLY A 602 12.42 -9.05 3.09
C GLY A 602 11.70 -7.72 2.97
N ASN A 603 11.53 -7.25 1.73
CA ASN A 603 10.67 -6.11 1.42
C ASN A 603 9.21 -6.55 1.33
N LEU A 604 8.29 -5.61 1.58
CA LEU A 604 6.84 -5.82 1.53
C LEU A 604 6.26 -5.77 0.13
#